data_AF-A0A9J6NYT6-F1
#
_entry.id   AF-A0A9J6NYT6-F1
#
_cell.length_a   1.000
_cell.length_b   1.000
_cell.length_c   1.000
_cell.angle_alpha   90.00
_cell.angle_beta   90.00
_cell.angle_gamma   90.00
#
_symmetry.space_group_name_H-M   'P 1'
#
loop_
_entity.id
_entity.type
_entity.pdbx_description
1 polymer ?
#
loop_
_entity_poly.entity_id
_entity_poly.type
_entity_poly.pdbx_seq_one_letter_code
_entity_poly.pdbx_strand_id
1 'polypeptide(L)'
;MNIIKAVNNSRFVSKKDERYYEIGYGCKRIYTDEKLDIPVEKNIVYNIQTKSGQSFEVVIVDSGKDDLGEFIVLDPTERYWEDEESTFTTNRVAKGIGTIRKIFSPYDIDGGKELVEAINGWWPDFHDVEFIVNREANDITMNIKNVLFYEINLKMINVLDEKFVGEECTGFESFYNNKINNIEINRDERGMYKIVVENSYKEYIPKERNEEGVPIEYAMEKHIKEGIILCEDIKLDHHNGFLRTLRDKGITYTEIKEGDIRDLKTEMDKGFYKRRRYKKYIS
;
A
#
# COMPACT_ATOMS: atom_id res chain seq x y z
N MET A 1 -24.91 -9.00 0.39
CA MET A 1 -24.53 -9.60 1.69
C MET A 1 -25.54 -9.19 2.74
N ASN A 2 -26.04 -10.11 3.56
CA ASN A 2 -26.90 -9.75 4.70
C ASN A 2 -26.17 -10.03 6.03
N ILE A 3 -25.96 -8.97 6.81
CA ILE A 3 -25.20 -9.00 8.07
C ILE A 3 -26.14 -9.40 9.21
N ILE A 4 -25.94 -10.60 9.76
CA ILE A 4 -26.71 -11.12 10.89
C ILE A 4 -26.20 -10.52 12.21
N LYS A 5 -24.89 -10.40 12.33
CA LYS A 5 -24.20 -10.01 13.57
C LYS A 5 -22.80 -9.52 13.25
N ALA A 6 -22.34 -8.52 14.00
CA ALA A 6 -20.94 -8.08 13.98
C ALA A 6 -20.43 -7.92 15.41
N VAL A 7 -19.19 -8.33 15.65
CA VAL A 7 -18.53 -8.28 16.96
C VAL A 7 -17.03 -8.04 16.79
N ASN A 8 -16.36 -7.50 17.82
CA ASN A 8 -14.91 -7.39 17.79
C ASN A 8 -14.26 -8.78 17.78
N ASN A 9 -13.25 -8.97 16.92
CA ASN A 9 -12.65 -10.29 16.70
C ASN A 9 -11.79 -10.75 17.89
N SER A 10 -11.28 -9.83 18.72
CA SER A 10 -10.45 -10.10 19.91
C SER A 10 -10.98 -11.16 20.90
N ARG A 11 -12.27 -11.50 20.86
CA ARG A 11 -12.87 -12.55 21.70
C ARG A 11 -12.67 -13.97 21.18
N PHE A 12 -12.33 -14.12 19.90
CA PHE A 12 -12.17 -15.40 19.21
C PHE A 12 -10.72 -15.81 19.06
N VAL A 13 -9.81 -14.98 19.58
CA VAL A 13 -8.38 -15.11 19.34
C VAL A 13 -7.62 -15.17 20.66
N SER A 14 -6.67 -16.10 20.76
CA SER A 14 -5.85 -16.26 21.97
C SER A 14 -4.85 -15.11 22.09
N LYS A 15 -4.94 -14.35 23.19
CA LYS A 15 -3.96 -13.30 23.52
C LYS A 15 -2.56 -13.83 23.88
N LYS A 16 -2.38 -15.16 23.94
CA LYS A 16 -1.10 -15.79 24.27
C LYS A 16 -0.24 -16.08 23.04
N ASP A 17 -0.80 -15.92 21.84
CA ASP A 17 -0.09 -16.10 20.59
C ASP A 17 0.02 -14.73 19.90
N GLU A 18 1.25 -14.19 19.88
CA GLU A 18 1.53 -12.86 19.33
C GLU A 18 1.13 -12.76 17.85
N ARG A 19 1.22 -13.85 17.07
CA ARG A 19 0.88 -13.83 15.64
C ARG A 19 -0.61 -13.66 15.39
N TYR A 20 -1.45 -14.09 16.32
CA TYR A 20 -2.89 -13.92 16.21
C TYR A 20 -3.40 -12.68 16.95
N TYR A 21 -2.59 -12.08 17.82
CA TYR A 21 -2.95 -10.84 18.53
C TYR A 21 -3.30 -9.72 17.54
N GLU A 22 -2.54 -9.58 16.46
CA GLU A 22 -2.75 -8.59 15.39
C GLU A 22 -4.12 -8.77 14.70
N ILE A 23 -4.52 -10.01 14.39
CA ILE A 23 -5.84 -10.33 13.80
C ILE A 23 -6.99 -10.14 14.81
N GLY A 24 -6.67 -10.06 16.12
CA GLY A 24 -7.64 -9.88 17.19
C GLY A 24 -7.94 -8.40 17.49
N TYR A 25 -6.92 -7.55 17.46
CA TYR A 25 -7.03 -6.12 17.79
C TYR A 25 -7.49 -5.31 16.56
N GLY A 26 -8.34 -4.30 16.75
CA GLY A 26 -8.87 -3.47 15.64
C GLY A 26 -9.87 -4.16 14.70
N CYS A 27 -9.78 -5.49 14.54
CA CYS A 27 -10.60 -6.28 13.64
C CYS A 27 -12.04 -6.54 14.12
N LYS A 28 -12.96 -6.70 13.16
CA LYS A 28 -14.34 -7.13 13.40
C LYS A 28 -14.65 -8.43 12.68
N ARG A 29 -15.32 -9.35 13.38
CA ARG A 29 -15.95 -10.53 12.77
C ARG A 29 -17.39 -10.20 12.41
N ILE A 30 -17.74 -10.40 11.15
CA ILE A 30 -19.10 -10.25 10.62
C ILE A 30 -19.64 -11.62 10.26
N TYR A 31 -20.83 -11.94 10.78
CA TYR A 31 -21.58 -13.13 10.40
C TYR A 31 -22.59 -12.81 9.31
N THR A 32 -22.62 -13.66 8.29
CA THR A 32 -23.48 -13.57 7.12
C THR A 32 -24.42 -14.76 7.05
N ASP A 33 -25.56 -14.59 6.38
CA ASP A 33 -26.53 -15.67 6.15
C ASP A 33 -26.10 -16.66 5.08
N GLU A 34 -25.18 -16.27 4.22
CA GLU A 34 -24.58 -17.10 3.19
C GLU A 34 -23.06 -16.97 3.18
N LYS A 35 -22.40 -17.97 2.58
CA LYS A 35 -20.97 -17.91 2.31
C LYS A 35 -20.73 -16.86 1.22
N LEU A 36 -19.79 -15.95 1.48
CA LEU A 36 -19.34 -15.00 0.47
C LEU A 36 -18.19 -15.63 -0.32
N ASP A 37 -18.31 -15.65 -1.65
CA ASP A 37 -17.24 -16.09 -2.54
C ASP A 37 -16.27 -14.92 -2.81
N ILE A 38 -15.49 -14.59 -1.78
CA ILE A 38 -14.59 -13.43 -1.79
C ILE A 38 -13.20 -13.89 -1.33
N PRO A 39 -12.13 -13.55 -2.07
CA PRO A 39 -10.78 -13.95 -1.71
C PRO A 39 -10.31 -13.26 -0.43
N VAL A 40 -9.71 -14.06 0.46
CA VAL A 40 -9.03 -13.61 1.68
C VAL A 40 -7.58 -13.30 1.32
N GLU A 41 -7.30 -12.04 1.04
CA GLU A 41 -6.00 -11.59 0.55
C GLU A 41 -5.63 -10.24 1.12
N LYS A 42 -4.45 -10.14 1.73
CA LYS A 42 -3.99 -8.97 2.50
C LYS A 42 -3.81 -7.68 1.68
N ASN A 43 -3.72 -7.80 0.35
CA ASN A 43 -3.53 -6.67 -0.56
C ASN A 43 -4.82 -6.28 -1.30
N ILE A 44 -5.97 -6.89 -0.98
CA ILE A 44 -7.26 -6.55 -1.61
C ILE A 44 -8.09 -5.73 -0.64
N VAL A 45 -8.51 -4.54 -1.08
CA VAL A 45 -9.32 -3.63 -0.28
C VAL A 45 -10.76 -3.65 -0.78
N TYR A 46 -11.68 -3.74 0.17
CA TYR A 46 -13.11 -3.73 -0.04
C TYR A 46 -13.75 -2.53 0.65
N ASN A 47 -14.69 -1.89 -0.03
CA ASN A 47 -15.64 -0.98 0.57
C ASN A 47 -16.90 -1.76 0.96
N ILE A 48 -17.30 -1.68 2.24
CA ILE A 48 -18.54 -2.27 2.73
C ILE A 48 -19.47 -1.15 3.15
N GLN A 49 -20.63 -1.09 2.49
CA GLN A 49 -21.67 -0.13 2.82
C GLN A 49 -22.87 -0.87 3.45
N THR A 50 -23.21 -0.46 4.67
CA THR A 50 -24.34 -1.02 5.42
C THR A 50 -25.67 -0.36 5.02
N LYS A 51 -26.79 -0.98 5.37
CA LYS A 51 -28.14 -0.40 5.16
C LYS A 51 -28.31 1.00 5.74
N SER A 52 -27.63 1.32 6.85
CA SER A 52 -27.69 2.63 7.48
C SER A 52 -26.90 3.71 6.75
N GLY A 53 -26.24 3.37 5.64
CA GLY A 53 -25.40 4.28 4.86
C GLY A 53 -23.96 4.37 5.36
N GLN A 54 -23.63 3.76 6.50
CA GLN A 54 -22.26 3.70 7.00
C GLN A 54 -21.40 2.88 6.04
N SER A 55 -20.28 3.45 5.61
CA SER A 55 -19.28 2.82 4.75
C SER A 55 -17.96 2.65 5.49
N PHE A 56 -17.18 1.64 5.12
CA PHE A 56 -15.84 1.41 5.65
C PHE A 56 -14.98 0.65 4.65
N GLU A 57 -13.71 1.04 4.56
CA GLU A 57 -12.69 0.37 3.76
C GLU A 57 -11.90 -0.62 4.60
N VAL A 58 -11.85 -1.87 4.15
CA VAL A 58 -11.34 -3.00 4.92
C VAL A 58 -10.62 -4.00 4.04
N VAL A 59 -9.73 -4.75 4.66
CA VAL A 59 -9.17 -5.99 4.12
C VAL A 59 -9.90 -7.16 4.78
N ILE A 60 -10.20 -8.20 4.01
CA ILE A 60 -10.71 -9.46 4.56
C ILE A 60 -9.51 -10.34 4.86
N VAL A 61 -9.24 -10.55 6.15
CA VAL A 61 -8.05 -11.29 6.64
C VAL A 61 -8.35 -12.73 7.02
N ASP A 62 -9.62 -13.09 7.19
CA ASP A 62 -10.05 -14.46 7.42
C ASP A 62 -11.52 -14.67 7.01
N SER A 63 -11.90 -15.91 6.72
CA SER A 63 -13.29 -16.30 6.49
C SER A 63 -13.51 -17.76 6.87
N GLY A 64 -14.72 -18.09 7.28
CA GLY A 64 -15.03 -19.46 7.66
C GLY A 64 -16.45 -19.66 8.13
N LYS A 65 -16.66 -20.76 8.87
CA LYS A 65 -17.93 -21.14 9.44
C LYS A 65 -17.73 -21.61 10.88
N ASP A 66 -18.57 -21.15 11.78
CA ASP A 66 -18.67 -21.66 13.15
C ASP A 66 -20.14 -21.89 13.55
N ASP A 67 -20.38 -22.17 14.83
CA ASP A 67 -21.72 -22.45 15.39
C ASP A 67 -22.73 -21.32 15.18
N LEU A 68 -22.28 -20.08 14.92
CA LEU A 68 -23.12 -18.92 14.65
C LEU A 68 -23.35 -18.69 13.15
N GLY A 69 -22.68 -19.44 12.27
CA GLY A 69 -22.87 -19.39 10.82
C GLY A 69 -21.60 -19.08 10.05
N GLU A 70 -21.78 -18.64 8.82
CA GLU A 70 -20.69 -18.18 7.95
C GLU A 70 -20.18 -16.81 8.45
N PHE A 71 -18.88 -16.57 8.40
CA PHE A 71 -18.28 -15.32 8.84
C PHE A 71 -17.11 -14.87 7.95
N ILE A 72 -16.85 -13.57 8.01
CA ILE A 72 -15.62 -12.92 7.54
C ILE A 72 -15.01 -12.11 8.68
N VAL A 73 -13.68 -11.98 8.68
CA VAL A 73 -12.95 -11.10 9.59
C VAL A 73 -12.44 -9.92 8.77
N LEU A 74 -12.86 -8.73 9.19
CA LEU A 74 -12.50 -7.46 8.60
C LEU A 74 -11.41 -6.81 9.44
N ASP A 75 -10.34 -6.44 8.76
CA ASP A 75 -9.27 -5.62 9.29
C ASP A 75 -9.38 -4.22 8.66
N PRO A 76 -9.57 -3.16 9.45
CA PRO A 76 -9.64 -1.82 8.89
C PRO A 76 -8.24 -1.43 8.37
N THR A 77 -8.17 -1.03 7.11
CA THR A 77 -6.88 -0.67 6.51
C THR A 77 -6.50 0.77 6.89
N GLU A 78 -5.46 0.96 7.70
CA GLU A 78 -4.90 2.29 8.03
C GLU A 78 -4.58 3.13 6.78
N ARG A 79 -4.36 2.48 5.62
CA ARG A 79 -3.84 3.11 4.39
C ARG A 79 -4.86 3.88 3.54
N TYR A 80 -6.17 3.75 3.78
CA TYR A 80 -7.21 4.28 2.86
C TYR A 80 -8.42 4.93 3.57
N TRP A 81 -8.21 5.47 4.77
CA TRP A 81 -9.32 6.01 5.56
C TRP A 81 -9.72 7.43 5.14
N GLU A 82 -10.91 7.56 4.56
CA GLU A 82 -11.64 8.83 4.53
C GLU A 82 -12.22 9.21 5.92
N ASP A 83 -12.39 8.24 6.85
CA ASP A 83 -12.95 8.44 8.20
C ASP A 83 -12.06 7.86 9.31
N GLU A 84 -11.86 8.62 10.40
CA GLU A 84 -10.94 8.32 11.51
C GLU A 84 -11.01 6.86 12.02
N GLU A 85 -9.85 6.19 12.13
CA GLU A 85 -9.59 4.88 12.76
C GLU A 85 -10.47 4.56 13.98
N SER A 86 -10.65 5.59 14.81
CA SER A 86 -11.36 5.55 16.07
C SER A 86 -12.82 5.15 15.87
N THR A 87 -13.42 5.55 14.74
CA THR A 87 -14.83 5.29 14.44
C THR A 87 -15.07 3.83 14.10
N PHE A 88 -14.24 3.18 13.29
CA PHE A 88 -14.45 1.76 12.98
C PHE A 88 -14.26 0.90 14.23
N THR A 89 -13.16 1.08 14.96
CA THR A 89 -12.86 0.25 16.13
C THR A 89 -13.92 0.38 17.23
N THR A 90 -14.48 1.58 17.44
CA THR A 90 -15.47 1.83 18.49
C THR A 90 -16.92 1.62 18.05
N ASN A 91 -17.28 1.89 16.79
CA ASN A 91 -18.67 1.81 16.34
C ASN A 91 -19.11 0.37 16.03
N ARG A 92 -20.41 0.13 16.22
CA ARG A 92 -21.02 -1.15 15.83
C ARG A 92 -21.31 -1.13 14.33
N VAL A 93 -20.91 -2.19 13.63
CA VAL A 93 -21.38 -2.42 12.27
C VAL A 93 -22.85 -2.81 12.33
N ALA A 94 -23.69 -2.05 11.62
CA ALA A 94 -25.14 -2.26 11.60
C ALA A 94 -25.51 -3.61 10.97
N LYS A 95 -26.59 -4.21 11.50
CA LYS A 95 -27.18 -5.43 10.93
C LYS A 95 -28.02 -5.11 9.69
N GLY A 96 -28.23 -6.12 8.86
CA GLY A 96 -29.09 -6.08 7.69
C GLY A 96 -28.32 -6.11 6.38
N ILE A 97 -29.03 -5.81 5.30
CA ILE A 97 -28.49 -5.89 3.93
C ILE A 97 -27.43 -4.81 3.74
N GLY A 98 -26.25 -5.24 3.31
CA GLY A 98 -25.15 -4.37 2.89
C GLY A 98 -24.59 -4.78 1.54
N THR A 99 -23.85 -3.86 0.94
CA THR A 99 -23.06 -4.11 -0.26
C THR A 99 -21.60 -4.28 0.14
N ILE A 100 -20.89 -5.10 -0.61
CA ILE A 100 -19.45 -5.25 -0.53
C ILE A 100 -18.90 -5.10 -1.94
N ARG A 101 -17.93 -4.22 -2.12
CA ARG A 101 -17.32 -3.91 -3.41
C ARG A 101 -15.81 -3.92 -3.27
N LYS A 102 -15.13 -4.67 -4.12
CA LYS A 102 -13.67 -4.59 -4.26
C LYS A 102 -13.33 -3.22 -4.86
N ILE A 103 -12.57 -2.39 -4.14
CA ILE A 103 -12.16 -1.05 -4.59
C ILE A 103 -10.70 -1.00 -4.98
N PHE A 104 -9.86 -1.90 -4.47
CA PHE A 104 -8.49 -2.02 -4.91
C PHE A 104 -8.02 -3.47 -4.88
N SER A 105 -7.25 -3.85 -5.90
CA SER A 105 -6.49 -5.09 -5.93
C SER A 105 -5.31 -4.94 -6.88
N PRO A 106 -4.07 -5.19 -6.42
CA PRO A 106 -2.92 -5.18 -7.31
C PRO A 106 -2.96 -6.33 -8.33
N TYR A 107 -3.76 -7.36 -8.07
CA TYR A 107 -3.91 -8.52 -8.95
C TYR A 107 -4.83 -8.23 -10.15
N ASP A 108 -5.60 -7.15 -10.11
CA ASP A 108 -6.39 -6.66 -11.24
C ASP A 108 -5.62 -5.67 -12.12
N ILE A 109 -4.37 -5.34 -11.77
CA ILE A 109 -3.53 -4.35 -12.46
C ILE A 109 -2.41 -5.07 -13.19
N ASP A 110 -2.24 -4.78 -14.48
CA ASP A 110 -1.12 -5.30 -15.29
C ASP A 110 0.22 -4.88 -14.65
N GLY A 111 1.07 -5.85 -14.28
CA GLY A 111 2.33 -5.62 -13.55
C GLY A 111 2.21 -5.47 -12.03
N GLY A 112 0.99 -5.40 -11.48
CA GLY A 112 0.77 -5.19 -10.04
C GLY A 112 1.12 -6.41 -9.19
N LYS A 113 0.83 -7.62 -9.69
CA LYS A 113 1.21 -8.87 -9.01
C LYS A 113 2.72 -9.02 -8.91
N GLU A 114 3.41 -8.76 -10.01
CA GLU A 114 4.86 -8.86 -10.11
C GLU A 114 5.55 -7.87 -9.15
N LEU A 115 5.01 -6.64 -9.05
CA LEU A 115 5.49 -5.66 -8.08
C LEU A 115 5.33 -6.17 -6.64
N VAL A 116 4.15 -6.68 -6.29
CA VAL A 116 3.88 -7.26 -4.95
C VAL A 116 4.86 -8.40 -4.65
N GLU A 117 5.11 -9.30 -5.61
CA GLU A 117 6.07 -10.39 -5.45
C GLU A 117 7.52 -9.86 -5.26
N ALA A 118 7.91 -8.80 -5.98
CA ALA A 118 9.24 -8.20 -5.90
C ALA A 118 9.54 -7.49 -4.57
N ILE A 119 8.49 -7.02 -3.87
CA ILE A 119 8.60 -6.28 -2.59
C ILE A 119 8.13 -7.09 -1.39
N ASN A 120 8.38 -8.40 -1.40
CA ASN A 120 8.10 -9.34 -0.30
C ASN A 120 6.60 -9.55 -0.02
N GLY A 121 5.77 -9.49 -1.06
CA GLY A 121 4.37 -9.90 -1.02
C GLY A 121 3.40 -8.85 -0.50
N TRP A 122 3.81 -7.59 -0.34
CA TRP A 122 2.95 -6.50 0.15
C TRP A 122 2.78 -5.44 -0.92
N TRP A 123 1.63 -4.76 -0.96
CA TRP A 123 1.53 -3.53 -1.76
C TRP A 123 2.46 -2.46 -1.16
N PRO A 124 3.27 -1.72 -1.97
CA PRO A 124 4.17 -0.74 -1.43
C PRO A 124 3.39 0.45 -0.89
N ASP A 125 4.02 1.12 0.06
CA ASP A 125 3.57 2.42 0.51
C ASP A 125 4.29 3.50 -0.30
N PHE A 126 3.56 4.53 -0.73
CA PHE A 126 4.07 5.60 -1.59
C PHE A 126 4.33 6.88 -0.78
N HIS A 127 4.97 6.73 0.38
CA HIS A 127 5.39 7.82 1.25
C HIS A 127 6.79 8.34 0.89
N ASP A 128 6.97 9.66 0.98
CA ASP A 128 8.23 10.38 0.73
C ASP A 128 8.83 10.09 -0.66
N VAL A 129 7.98 9.83 -1.64
CA VAL A 129 8.39 9.49 -3.00
C VAL A 129 8.62 10.75 -3.83
N GLU A 130 9.41 10.60 -4.89
CA GLU A 130 9.56 11.61 -5.92
C GLU A 130 8.91 11.07 -7.21
N PHE A 131 8.29 11.93 -8.02
CA PHE A 131 7.85 11.50 -9.34
C PHE A 131 8.15 12.49 -10.45
N ILE A 132 8.20 11.93 -11.66
CA ILE A 132 8.23 12.66 -12.93
C ILE A 132 7.01 12.25 -13.72
N VAL A 133 6.27 13.23 -14.25
CA VAL A 133 5.08 12.98 -15.06
C VAL A 133 5.40 13.21 -16.52
N ASN A 134 5.06 12.25 -17.37
CA ASN A 134 5.07 12.38 -18.82
C ASN A 134 3.66 12.20 -19.35
N ARG A 135 3.28 13.02 -20.33
CA ARG A 135 1.96 12.98 -20.97
C ARG A 135 2.09 12.62 -22.43
N GLU A 136 1.28 11.67 -22.87
CA GLU A 136 1.20 11.27 -24.27
C GLU A 136 -0.27 11.11 -24.67
N ALA A 137 -0.79 12.05 -25.46
CA ALA A 137 -2.21 12.12 -25.80
C ALA A 137 -3.12 12.12 -24.54
N ASN A 138 -3.96 11.09 -24.37
CA ASN A 138 -4.86 10.94 -23.22
C ASN A 138 -4.26 10.04 -22.12
N ASP A 139 -3.01 9.62 -22.26
CA ASP A 139 -2.34 8.78 -21.28
C ASP A 139 -1.39 9.65 -20.43
N ILE A 140 -1.27 9.29 -19.16
CA ILE A 140 -0.30 9.88 -18.24
C ILE A 140 0.60 8.76 -17.72
N THR A 141 1.90 8.99 -17.68
CA THR A 141 2.85 8.09 -17.02
C THR A 141 3.52 8.82 -15.87
N MET A 142 3.35 8.30 -14.65
CA MET A 142 4.08 8.72 -13.47
C MET A 142 5.25 7.77 -13.24
N ASN A 143 6.48 8.27 -13.37
CA ASN A 143 7.68 7.57 -12.93
C ASN A 143 7.92 7.93 -11.46
N ILE A 144 7.60 7.01 -10.56
CA ILE A 144 7.70 7.14 -9.11
C ILE A 144 9.02 6.51 -8.66
N LYS A 145 9.81 7.25 -7.89
CA LYS A 145 11.13 6.84 -7.40
C LYS A 145 11.15 6.71 -5.89
N ASN A 146 12.17 6.01 -5.40
CA ASN A 146 12.44 5.79 -3.98
C ASN A 146 11.40 4.92 -3.25
N VAL A 147 10.66 4.08 -3.97
CA VAL A 147 9.70 3.12 -3.38
C VAL A 147 10.46 1.86 -2.97
N LEU A 148 10.97 1.79 -1.73
CA LEU A 148 11.71 0.63 -1.22
C LEU A 148 12.85 0.17 -2.15
N PHE A 149 13.64 1.11 -2.69
CA PHE A 149 14.68 0.90 -3.72
C PHE A 149 14.19 0.55 -5.12
N TYR A 150 12.88 0.48 -5.35
CA TYR A 150 12.28 0.34 -6.67
C TYR A 150 11.92 1.70 -7.26
N GLU A 151 12.00 1.76 -8.58
CA GLU A 151 11.30 2.78 -9.36
C GLU A 151 10.11 2.11 -10.03
N ILE A 152 8.98 2.79 -10.03
CA ILE A 152 7.69 2.28 -10.49
C ILE A 152 7.19 3.24 -11.57
N ASN A 153 6.87 2.71 -12.75
CA ASN A 153 6.19 3.44 -13.79
C ASN A 153 4.70 3.11 -13.73
N LEU A 154 3.90 4.03 -13.20
CA LEU A 154 2.45 3.95 -13.21
C LEU A 154 1.92 4.65 -14.46
N LYS A 155 1.47 3.86 -15.44
CA LYS A 155 0.82 4.35 -16.65
C LYS A 155 -0.70 4.33 -16.45
N MET A 156 -1.33 5.47 -16.57
CA MET A 156 -2.78 5.67 -16.59
C MET A 156 -3.24 5.83 -18.03
N ILE A 157 -4.22 5.02 -18.42
CA ILE A 157 -4.70 4.91 -19.80
C ILE A 157 -6.08 5.52 -19.89
N ASN A 158 -6.32 6.32 -20.95
CA ASN A 158 -7.57 7.04 -21.18
C ASN A 158 -7.99 7.86 -19.95
N VAL A 159 -7.19 8.88 -19.63
CA VAL A 159 -7.53 9.85 -18.58
C VAL A 159 -8.78 10.61 -18.98
N LEU A 160 -9.78 10.58 -18.10
CA LEU A 160 -11.08 11.21 -18.31
C LEU A 160 -11.19 12.56 -17.62
N ASP A 161 -10.59 12.69 -16.44
CA ASP A 161 -10.71 13.88 -15.61
C ASP A 161 -9.50 14.05 -14.71
N GLU A 162 -9.20 15.30 -14.41
CA GLU A 162 -8.12 15.71 -13.53
C GLU A 162 -8.58 16.86 -12.65
N LYS A 163 -8.35 16.74 -11.35
CA LYS A 163 -8.70 17.77 -10.37
C LYS A 163 -7.50 18.07 -9.50
N PHE A 164 -7.23 19.36 -9.33
CA PHE A 164 -6.16 19.84 -8.46
C PHE A 164 -6.77 20.70 -7.35
N VAL A 165 -6.37 20.42 -6.12
CA VAL A 165 -6.82 21.12 -4.91
C VAL A 165 -5.60 21.58 -4.14
N GLY A 166 -5.63 22.81 -3.63
CA GLY A 166 -4.54 23.37 -2.83
C GLY A 166 -3.98 24.68 -3.34
N GLU A 167 -3.13 25.29 -2.53
CA GLU A 167 -2.45 26.55 -2.86
C GLU A 167 -1.48 26.34 -4.02
N GLU A 168 -1.64 27.13 -5.09
CA GLU A 168 -0.83 27.07 -6.32
C GLU A 168 -0.81 25.67 -7.01
N CYS A 169 -1.77 24.80 -6.67
CA CYS A 169 -1.92 23.48 -7.27
C CYS A 169 -2.77 23.59 -8.55
N THR A 170 -2.12 23.91 -9.67
CA THR A 170 -2.79 24.07 -10.98
C THR A 170 -2.53 22.90 -11.95
N GLY A 171 -1.65 21.98 -11.58
CA GLY A 171 -1.23 20.85 -12.40
C GLY A 171 -0.17 19.99 -11.69
N PHE A 172 0.25 18.90 -12.34
CA PHE A 172 1.29 18.01 -11.80
C PHE A 172 2.67 18.67 -11.67
N GLU A 173 2.89 19.75 -12.43
CA GLU A 173 4.09 20.58 -12.33
C GLU A 173 4.28 21.15 -10.92
N SER A 174 3.18 21.38 -10.19
CA SER A 174 3.20 21.89 -8.81
C SER A 174 3.79 20.90 -7.79
N PHE A 175 3.98 19.64 -8.20
CA PHE A 175 4.57 18.57 -7.41
C PHE A 175 6.04 18.28 -7.77
N TYR A 176 6.57 18.86 -8.85
CA TYR A 176 7.97 18.63 -9.24
C TYR A 176 8.95 19.07 -8.14
N ASN A 177 9.96 18.23 -7.90
CA ASN A 177 10.97 18.39 -6.83
C ASN A 177 10.40 18.44 -5.40
N ASN A 178 9.13 18.09 -5.21
CA ASN A 178 8.58 17.94 -3.88
C ASN A 178 8.59 16.48 -3.46
N LYS A 179 8.75 16.24 -2.16
CA LYS A 179 8.46 14.93 -1.58
C LYS A 179 6.96 14.77 -1.49
N ILE A 180 6.47 13.68 -2.04
CA ILE A 180 5.05 13.35 -2.06
C ILE A 180 4.77 12.57 -0.80
N ASN A 181 3.74 13.00 -0.10
CA ASN A 181 3.34 12.33 1.12
C ASN A 181 2.66 11.02 0.79
N ASN A 182 1.75 10.96 -0.17
CA ASN A 182 1.04 9.73 -0.46
C ASN A 182 0.64 9.63 -1.93
N ILE A 183 0.58 8.41 -2.45
CA ILE A 183 -0.08 8.09 -3.72
C ILE A 183 -1.06 6.94 -3.46
N GLU A 184 -2.34 7.25 -3.58
CA GLU A 184 -3.43 6.31 -3.40
C GLU A 184 -3.99 5.86 -4.75
N ILE A 185 -4.32 4.57 -4.87
CA ILE A 185 -4.96 4.00 -6.05
C ILE A 185 -6.19 3.25 -5.59
N ASN A 186 -7.35 3.65 -6.09
CA ASN A 186 -8.64 3.04 -5.76
C ASN A 186 -9.57 3.02 -6.99
N ARG A 187 -10.71 2.34 -6.88
CA ARG A 187 -11.78 2.37 -7.88
C ARG A 187 -13.00 3.12 -7.37
N ASP A 188 -13.53 4.02 -8.21
CA ASP A 188 -14.76 4.74 -7.93
C ASP A 188 -16.01 3.84 -8.08
N GLU A 189 -17.19 4.42 -7.88
CA GLU A 189 -18.44 3.67 -7.97
C GLU A 189 -18.79 3.17 -9.38
N ARG A 190 -18.18 3.77 -10.41
CA ARG A 190 -18.33 3.38 -11.81
C ARG A 190 -17.31 2.31 -12.22
N GLY A 191 -16.39 1.94 -11.31
CA GLY A 191 -15.34 0.97 -11.55
C GLY A 191 -14.09 1.55 -12.22
N MET A 192 -14.02 2.89 -12.35
CA MET A 192 -12.91 3.63 -12.92
C MET A 192 -11.78 3.75 -11.90
N TYR A 193 -10.53 3.80 -12.34
CA TYR A 193 -9.42 4.06 -11.44
C TYR A 193 -9.38 5.53 -11.05
N LYS A 194 -9.24 5.77 -9.74
CA LYS A 194 -8.98 7.06 -9.10
C LYS A 194 -7.59 6.99 -8.49
N ILE A 195 -6.70 7.87 -8.94
CA ILE A 195 -5.36 8.02 -8.40
C ILE A 195 -5.33 9.35 -7.67
N VAL A 196 -4.97 9.34 -6.38
CA VAL A 196 -4.84 10.54 -5.56
C VAL A 196 -3.39 10.72 -5.19
N VAL A 197 -2.83 11.88 -5.49
CA VAL A 197 -1.46 12.28 -5.18
C VAL A 197 -1.53 13.39 -4.16
N GLU A 198 -0.98 13.16 -2.99
CA GLU A 198 -1.03 14.11 -1.88
C GLU A 198 0.35 14.58 -1.46
N ASN A 199 0.47 15.88 -1.24
CA ASN A 199 1.63 16.50 -0.65
C ASN A 199 1.17 17.57 0.35
N SER A 200 1.30 17.25 1.63
CA SER A 200 0.89 18.12 2.73
C SER A 200 2.07 18.37 3.69
N TYR A 201 2.57 19.59 3.72
CA TYR A 201 3.73 19.93 4.54
C TYR A 201 3.46 21.14 5.43
N LYS A 202 4.28 21.27 6.46
CA LYS A 202 4.24 22.39 7.39
C LYS A 202 5.49 23.22 7.19
N GLU A 203 5.32 24.51 7.02
CA GLU A 203 6.42 25.47 6.94
C GLU A 203 6.38 26.39 8.16
N TYR A 204 7.55 26.76 8.67
CA TYR A 204 7.68 27.76 9.73
C TYR A 204 8.12 29.08 9.12
N ILE A 205 7.17 30.00 8.97
CA ILE A 205 7.40 31.30 8.33
C ILE A 205 7.71 32.34 9.41
N PRO A 206 8.80 33.13 9.29
CA PRO A 206 9.10 34.24 10.18
C PRO A 206 7.95 35.27 10.20
N LYS A 207 7.36 35.50 11.36
CA LYS A 207 6.35 36.56 11.58
C LYS A 207 6.96 37.89 11.95
N GLU A 208 7.95 37.85 12.83
CA GLU A 208 8.63 39.04 13.34
C GLU A 208 10.13 38.86 13.18
N ARG A 209 10.81 39.96 12.80
CA ARG A 209 12.26 40.04 12.72
C ARG A 209 12.73 41.18 13.62
N ASN A 210 13.85 41.01 14.30
CA ASN A 210 14.48 42.09 15.05
C ASN A 210 15.08 43.16 14.11
N GLU A 211 15.64 44.23 14.68
CA GLU A 211 16.28 45.33 13.91
C GLU A 211 17.44 44.86 13.00
N GLU A 212 18.02 43.69 13.28
CA GLU A 212 19.11 43.06 12.51
C GLU A 212 18.58 42.10 11.42
N GLY A 213 17.25 41.96 11.29
CA GLY A 213 16.60 41.10 10.30
C GLY A 213 16.52 39.62 10.69
N VAL A 214 16.92 39.26 11.92
CA VAL A 214 16.87 37.89 12.44
C VAL A 214 15.44 37.55 12.87
N PRO A 215 14.86 36.42 12.41
CA PRO A 215 13.55 35.97 12.88
C PRO A 215 13.52 35.77 14.40
N ILE A 216 12.55 36.39 15.07
CA ILE A 216 12.32 36.25 16.52
C ILE A 216 10.97 35.61 16.85
N GLU A 217 10.04 35.57 15.89
CA GLU A 217 8.78 34.85 15.98
C GLU A 217 8.52 34.08 14.68
N TYR A 218 7.97 32.87 14.78
CA TYR A 218 7.57 32.05 13.65
C TYR A 218 6.08 31.70 13.74
N ALA A 219 5.39 31.72 12.60
CA ALA A 219 4.12 31.05 12.43
C ALA A 219 4.30 29.71 11.73
N MET A 220 3.51 28.73 12.14
CA MET A 220 3.37 27.48 11.40
C MET A 220 2.28 27.65 10.36
N GLU A 221 2.63 27.52 9.10
CA GLU A 221 1.68 27.44 7.99
C GLU A 221 1.58 26.00 7.50
N LYS A 222 0.38 25.60 7.10
CA LYS A 222 0.10 24.27 6.55
C LYS A 222 -0.21 24.44 5.08
N HIS A 223 0.58 23.78 4.23
CA HIS A 223 0.34 23.73 2.80
C HIS A 223 -0.20 22.35 2.45
N ILE A 224 -1.23 22.31 1.63
CA ILE A 224 -1.87 21.07 1.16
C ILE A 224 -1.99 21.19 -0.35
N LYS A 225 -1.46 20.20 -1.06
CA LYS A 225 -1.61 20.00 -2.49
C LYS A 225 -2.11 18.59 -2.74
N GLU A 226 -3.16 18.48 -3.52
CA GLU A 226 -3.79 17.22 -3.91
C GLU A 226 -4.05 17.24 -5.41
N GLY A 227 -3.64 16.17 -6.10
CA GLY A 227 -3.93 15.92 -7.50
C GLY A 227 -4.72 14.62 -7.63
N ILE A 228 -5.88 14.67 -8.26
CA ILE A 228 -6.75 13.52 -8.51
C ILE A 228 -6.79 13.27 -10.01
N ILE A 229 -6.53 12.03 -10.44
CA ILE A 229 -6.73 11.57 -11.81
C ILE A 229 -7.81 10.49 -11.82
N LEU A 230 -8.73 10.59 -12.77
CA LEU A 230 -9.66 9.52 -13.12
C LEU A 230 -9.29 8.93 -14.48
N CYS A 231 -9.10 7.62 -14.56
CA CYS A 231 -8.75 6.92 -15.81
C CYS A 231 -9.42 5.55 -15.91
N GLU A 232 -9.57 5.04 -17.14
CA GLU A 232 -10.22 3.75 -17.40
C GLU A 232 -9.38 2.58 -16.92
N ASP A 233 -8.08 2.64 -17.12
CA ASP A 233 -7.17 1.53 -16.85
C ASP A 233 -5.81 2.03 -16.35
N ILE A 234 -5.08 1.16 -15.67
CA ILE A 234 -3.72 1.41 -15.21
C ILE A 234 -2.81 0.22 -15.49
N LYS A 235 -1.53 0.52 -15.75
CA LYS A 235 -0.47 -0.46 -15.92
C LYS A 235 0.75 -0.06 -15.11
N LEU A 236 1.46 -1.06 -14.62
CA LEU A 236 2.65 -0.88 -13.81
C LEU A 236 3.83 -1.59 -14.47
N ASP A 237 4.96 -0.91 -14.49
CA ASP A 237 6.26 -1.52 -14.68
C ASP A 237 7.15 -1.13 -13.50
N HIS A 238 8.09 -1.99 -13.13
CA HIS A 238 8.96 -1.73 -11.99
C HIS A 238 10.34 -2.33 -12.20
N HIS A 239 11.33 -1.68 -11.60
CA HIS A 239 12.69 -2.20 -11.56
C HIS A 239 13.38 -1.74 -10.29
N ASN A 240 14.32 -2.55 -9.81
CA ASN A 240 15.19 -2.15 -8.71
C ASN A 240 16.12 -1.02 -9.19
N GLY A 241 15.94 0.18 -8.65
CA GLY A 241 16.65 1.39 -9.07
C GLY A 241 18.16 1.31 -8.84
N PHE A 242 18.58 0.65 -7.76
CA PHE A 242 20.00 0.40 -7.49
C PHE A 242 20.62 -0.52 -8.55
N LEU A 243 19.98 -1.65 -8.83
CA LEU A 243 20.47 -2.61 -9.84
C LEU A 243 20.47 -1.99 -11.25
N ARG A 244 19.45 -1.22 -11.60
CA ARG A 244 19.41 -0.46 -12.85
C ARG A 244 20.56 0.54 -12.94
N THR A 245 20.81 1.30 -11.88
CA THR A 245 21.93 2.25 -11.82
C THR A 245 23.28 1.57 -11.99
N LEU A 246 23.48 0.38 -11.41
CA LEU A 246 24.70 -0.40 -11.62
C LEU A 246 24.84 -0.80 -13.10
N ARG A 247 23.76 -1.31 -13.70
CA ARG A 247 23.73 -1.70 -15.12
C ARG A 247 24.06 -0.52 -16.04
N ASP A 248 23.43 0.64 -15.81
CA ASP A 248 23.59 1.85 -16.61
C ASP A 248 25.02 2.41 -16.52
N LYS A 249 25.71 2.17 -15.39
CA LYS A 249 27.13 2.48 -15.20
C LYS A 249 28.08 1.41 -15.73
N GLY A 250 27.57 0.35 -16.36
CA GLY A 250 28.36 -0.78 -16.87
C GLY A 250 28.95 -1.66 -15.76
N ILE A 251 28.44 -1.59 -14.53
CA ILE A 251 28.91 -2.39 -13.41
C ILE A 251 28.21 -3.76 -13.47
N THR A 252 29.00 -4.82 -13.58
CA THR A 252 28.49 -6.20 -13.56
C THR A 252 28.12 -6.61 -12.14
N TYR A 253 26.94 -7.17 -11.95
CA TYR A 253 26.47 -7.73 -10.69
C TYR A 253 25.76 -9.06 -10.94
N THR A 254 25.64 -9.87 -9.89
CA THR A 254 24.86 -11.10 -9.91
C THR A 254 23.77 -10.98 -8.86
N GLU A 255 22.53 -11.03 -9.31
CA GLU A 255 21.38 -11.11 -8.41
C GLU A 255 21.32 -12.52 -7.83
N ILE A 256 21.34 -12.63 -6.51
CA ILE A 256 21.24 -13.91 -5.81
C ILE A 256 19.81 -14.02 -5.29
N LYS A 257 19.02 -14.96 -5.81
CA LYS A 257 17.65 -15.17 -5.31
C LYS A 257 17.70 -15.95 -4.01
N GLU A 258 16.71 -15.79 -3.14
CA GLU A 258 16.67 -16.44 -1.82
C GLU A 258 16.77 -17.98 -1.91
N GLY A 259 16.29 -18.58 -3.00
CA GLY A 259 16.48 -20.00 -3.32
C GLY A 259 17.95 -20.38 -3.55
N ASP A 260 18.71 -19.53 -4.24
CA ASP A 260 20.13 -19.74 -4.52
C ASP A 260 20.98 -19.63 -3.25
N ILE A 261 20.53 -18.87 -2.25
CA ILE A 261 21.21 -18.74 -0.94
C ILE A 261 21.16 -20.06 -0.16
N ARG A 262 20.05 -20.81 -0.21
CA ARG A 262 19.95 -22.13 0.44
C ARG A 262 20.91 -23.13 -0.19
N ASP A 263 21.06 -23.08 -1.50
CA ASP A 263 22.00 -23.93 -2.23
C ASP A 263 23.45 -23.53 -1.95
N LEU A 264 23.75 -22.22 -1.92
CA LEU A 264 25.07 -21.69 -1.53
C LEU A 264 25.44 -22.07 -0.10
N LYS A 265 24.51 -21.99 0.86
CA LYS A 265 24.76 -22.40 2.25
C LYS A 265 25.01 -23.91 2.35
N THR A 266 24.25 -24.69 1.59
CA THR A 266 24.43 -26.15 1.48
C THR A 266 25.77 -26.53 0.82
N GLU A 267 26.22 -25.78 -0.19
CA GLU A 267 27.54 -25.96 -0.80
C GLU A 267 28.69 -25.50 0.11
N MET A 268 28.53 -24.40 0.84
CA MET A 268 29.50 -23.93 1.83
C MET A 268 29.66 -24.95 2.97
N ASP A 269 28.56 -25.51 3.49
CA ASP A 269 28.59 -26.54 4.53
C ASP A 269 29.22 -27.86 4.02
N LYS A 270 28.99 -28.21 2.74
CA LYS A 270 29.67 -29.35 2.07
C LYS A 270 31.17 -29.09 1.83
N GLY A 271 31.57 -27.82 1.65
CA GLY A 271 32.95 -27.39 1.45
C GLY A 271 33.83 -27.41 2.71
N PHE A 272 33.24 -27.24 3.90
CA PHE A 272 33.97 -27.24 5.17
C PHE A 272 34.39 -28.65 5.66
N TYR A 273 33.77 -29.73 5.18
CA TYR A 273 34.15 -31.10 5.54
C TYR A 273 35.28 -31.73 4.70
N LYS A 274 35.84 -31.00 3.71
CA LYS A 274 36.87 -31.53 2.79
C LYS A 274 38.28 -30.95 2.95
N ARG A 275 38.66 -30.39 4.11
CA ARG A 275 40.06 -30.00 4.37
C ARG A 275 40.78 -30.92 5.36
N ARG A 276 41.53 -31.85 4.76
CA ARG A 276 42.86 -32.39 5.17
C ARG A 276 42.95 -33.37 6.35
N ARG A 277 42.82 -34.67 6.03
CA ARG A 277 43.80 -35.68 6.48
C ARG A 277 44.78 -35.93 5.33
N TYR A 278 45.93 -35.26 5.33
CA TYR A 278 47.10 -35.76 4.60
C TYR A 278 48.08 -36.32 5.64
N LYS A 279 48.12 -37.66 5.71
CA LYS A 279 49.15 -38.42 6.40
C LYS A 279 50.48 -38.17 5.71
N LYS A 280 51.49 -37.81 6.49
CA LYS A 280 52.89 -37.71 6.08
C LYS A 280 53.52 -39.12 6.14
N TYR A 281 53.81 -39.69 4.99
CA TYR A 281 54.82 -40.73 4.72
C TYR A 281 55.46 -40.24 3.39
N ILE A 282 56.77 -40.19 3.18
CA ILE A 282 57.76 -41.28 3.15
C ILE A 282 59.17 -40.66 3.22
N SER A 283 60.10 -41.46 3.78
CA SER A 283 61.59 -41.48 3.71
C SER A 283 62.37 -40.26 4.18
#